data_AF-A0A382HJ00-F1
#
_entry.id   AF-A0A382HJ00-F1
#
_cell.length_a   1.000
_cell.length_b   1.000
_cell.length_c   1.000
_cell.angle_alpha   90.00
_cell.angle_beta   90.00
_cell.angle_gamma   90.00
#
_symmetry.space_group_name_H-M   'P 1'
#
loop_
_entity.id
_entity.type
_entity.pdbx_description
1 polymer ?
#
loop_
_entity_poly.entity_id
_entity_poly.type
_entity_poly.pdbx_seq_one_letter_code
_entity_poly.pdbx_strand_id
1 'polypeptide(L)' 'VALLGANGAGKTTVARVASGLLAPSSGSVHVDGRDLTGERTYRYARAGVAHAPEGRSV' A
#
# COMPACT_ATOMS: atom_id res chain seq x y z
N VAL A 1 -6.42 -12.06 3.32
CA VAL A 1 -7.04 -11.81 2.00
C VAL A 1 -5.98 -11.90 0.92
N ALA A 2 -6.34 -12.24 -0.32
CA ALA A 2 -5.42 -12.29 -1.45
C ALA A 2 -5.98 -11.48 -2.63
N LEU A 3 -5.10 -10.80 -3.37
CA LEU A 3 -5.44 -10.05 -4.59
C LEU A 3 -4.75 -10.70 -5.79
N LEU A 4 -5.54 -11.29 -6.68
CA LEU A 4 -5.07 -12.02 -7.86
C LEU A 4 -5.48 -11.31 -9.14
N GLY A 5 -4.70 -11.50 -10.22
CA GLY A 5 -4.96 -10.88 -11.51
C GLY A 5 -3.75 -10.97 -12.44
N ALA A 6 -3.94 -10.70 -13.74
CA ALA A 6 -2.89 -10.73 -14.74
C ALA A 6 -1.76 -9.71 -14.47
N ASN A 7 -0.63 -9.85 -15.15
CA ASN A 7 0.42 -8.83 -15.16
C ASN A 7 -0.16 -7.51 -15.72
N GLY A 8 0.17 -6.38 -15.09
CA GLY A 8 -0.40 -5.08 -15.44
C GLY A 8 -1.78 -4.78 -14.85
N ALA A 9 -2.45 -5.74 -14.18
CA ALA A 9 -3.76 -5.51 -13.57
C ALA A 9 -3.76 -4.57 -12.34
N GLY A 10 -2.61 -3.97 -11.98
CA GLY A 10 -2.51 -2.99 -10.89
C GLY A 10 -2.27 -3.56 -9.48
N LYS A 11 -2.00 -4.86 -9.32
CA LYS A 11 -1.74 -5.49 -8.00
C LYS A 11 -0.64 -4.77 -7.21
N THR A 12 0.49 -4.50 -7.85
CA THR A 12 1.62 -3.78 -7.25
C THR A 12 1.26 -2.33 -6.91
N THR A 13 0.44 -1.69 -7.76
CA THR A 13 -0.09 -0.33 -7.51
C THR A 13 -0.93 -0.32 -6.24
N VAL A 14 -1.85 -1.29 -6.09
CA VAL A 14 -2.68 -1.43 -4.88
C VAL A 14 -1.80 -1.65 -3.64
N ALA A 15 -0.82 -2.55 -3.71
CA ALA A 15 0.09 -2.82 -2.59
C ALA A 15 0.90 -1.58 -2.19
N ARG A 16 1.33 -0.75 -3.15
CA ARG A 16 2.04 0.51 -2.90
C ARG A 16 1.12 1.57 -2.29
N VAL A 17 -0.13 1.66 -2.74
CA VAL A 17 -1.13 2.58 -2.14
C VAL A 17 -1.44 2.18 -0.70
N ALA A 18 -1.72 0.89 -0.46
CA ALA A 18 -2.03 0.38 0.88
C ALA A 18 -0.87 0.54 1.87
N SER A 19 0.37 0.61 1.38
CA SER A 19 1.58 0.83 2.20
C SER A 19 2.04 2.29 2.28
N GLY A 20 1.31 3.22 1.66
CA GLY A 20 1.67 4.64 1.64
C GLY A 20 2.92 4.95 0.80
N LEU A 21 3.34 4.05 -0.08
CA LEU A 21 4.43 4.27 -1.05
C LEU A 21 3.94 4.99 -2.32
N LEU A 22 2.62 4.99 -2.55
CA LEU A 22 1.99 5.70 -3.64
C LEU A 22 0.72 6.38 -3.13
N ALA A 23 0.55 7.67 -3.38
CA ALA A 23 -0.69 8.36 -3.02
C ALA A 23 -1.84 7.90 -3.94
N PRO A 24 -3.04 7.60 -3.39
CA PRO A 24 -4.20 7.28 -4.22
C PRO A 24 -4.66 8.52 -5.00
N SER A 25 -5.09 8.33 -6.25
CA SER A 25 -5.72 9.41 -7.03
C SER A 25 -7.14 9.73 -6.56
N SER A 26 -7.81 8.76 -5.94
CA SER A 26 -9.14 8.89 -5.33
C SER A 26 -9.37 7.76 -4.32
N GLY A 27 -10.40 7.90 -3.47
CA GLY A 27 -10.71 6.94 -2.41
C GLY A 27 -9.91 7.21 -1.12
N SER A 28 -9.89 6.23 -0.22
CA SER A 28 -9.26 6.37 1.09
C SER A 28 -8.58 5.10 1.59
N VAL A 29 -7.58 5.25 2.46
CA VAL A 29 -6.85 4.16 3.10
C VAL A 29 -6.95 4.31 4.61
N HIS A 30 -7.55 3.31 5.26
CA HIS A 30 -7.73 3.29 6.71
C HIS A 30 -6.92 2.16 7.34
N VAL A 31 -6.22 2.45 8.43
CA VAL A 31 -5.47 1.47 9.24
C VAL A 31 -5.97 1.59 10.68
N ASP A 32 -6.50 0.49 11.24
CA ASP A 32 -7.11 0.46 12.57
C ASP A 32 -8.14 1.58 12.81
N GLY A 33 -8.98 1.84 11.80
CA GLY A 33 -10.01 2.89 11.84
C GLY A 33 -9.47 4.32 11.68
N ARG A 34 -8.15 4.52 11.55
CA ARG A 34 -7.54 5.83 11.29
C ARG A 34 -7.38 6.05 9.80
N ASP A 35 -7.87 7.18 9.31
CA ASP A 35 -7.62 7.61 7.93
C ASP A 35 -6.15 8.04 7.77
N LEU A 36 -5.43 7.37 6.86
CA LEU A 36 -4.05 7.69 6.49
C LEU A 36 -3.95 8.13 5.03
N THR A 37 -5.07 8.46 4.37
CA THR A 37 -5.11 8.82 2.96
C THR A 37 -4.16 9.96 2.63
N GLY A 38 -3.22 9.72 1.71
CA GLY A 38 -2.23 10.71 1.27
C GLY A 38 -1.14 11.03 2.30
N GLU A 39 -1.11 10.37 3.45
CA GLU A 39 -0.09 10.58 4.47
C GLU A 39 1.30 10.11 4.05
N ARG A 40 2.31 10.64 4.74
CA ARG A 40 3.70 10.21 4.53
C ARG A 40 3.88 8.73 4.90
N THR A 41 4.65 7.99 4.11
CA THR A 41 4.91 6.54 4.30
C THR A 41 5.36 6.17 5.72
N TYR A 42 6.15 7.01 6.39
CA TYR A 42 6.59 6.72 7.77
C TYR A 42 5.43 6.65 8.78
N ARG A 43 4.30 7.31 8.50
CA ARG A 43 3.09 7.24 9.35
C ARG A 43 2.39 5.88 9.19
N TYR A 44 2.39 5.30 7.99
CA TYR A 44 1.91 3.94 7.75
C TYR A 44 2.74 2.91 8.52
N ALA A 45 4.07 3.02 8.47
CA ALA A 45 4.95 2.14 9.22
C ALA A 45 4.70 2.24 10.74
N ARG A 46 4.54 3.46 11.27
CA ARG A 46 4.19 3.69 12.68
C ARG A 46 2.79 3.18 13.05
N ALA A 47 1.89 3.07 12.08
CA ALA A 47 0.58 2.47 12.24
C ALA A 47 0.58 0.93 12.09
N GLY A 48 1.76 0.30 11.96
CA GLY A 48 1.89 -1.17 11.90
C GLY A 48 1.88 -1.76 10.49
N VAL A 49 1.90 -0.94 9.44
CA VAL A 49 1.95 -1.43 8.06
C VAL A 49 3.37 -1.79 7.65
N ALA A 50 3.56 -3.02 7.16
CA ALA A 50 4.81 -3.47 6.57
C ALA A 50 4.64 -3.76 5.07
N HIS A 51 5.62 -3.36 4.25
CA HIS A 51 5.64 -3.63 2.82
C HIS A 51 6.80 -4.56 2.47
N ALA A 52 6.48 -5.72 1.91
CA ALA A 52 7.45 -6.63 1.32
C ALA A 52 7.43 -6.44 -0.21
N PRO A 53 8.46 -5.80 -0.80
CA PRO A 53 8.51 -5.62 -2.24
C PRO A 53 8.72 -6.96 -2.96
N GLU A 54 8.15 -7.08 -4.15
CA GLU A 54 8.44 -8.19 -5.05
C GLU A 54 9.88 -8.05 -5.55
N GLY A 55 10.74 -8.99 -5.18
CA GLY A 55 12.15 -9.05 -5.60
C GLY A 55 13.07 -8.09 -4.84
N ARG A 56 13.94 -8.66 -4.01
CA ARG A 56 15.34 -8.21 -3.93
C ARG A 56 16.15 -9.38 -4.47
N SER A 57 16.75 -9.24 -5.65
CA SER A 57 17.82 -10.17 -6.02
C SER A 57 18.99 -9.90 -5.06
N VAL A 58 19.54 -10.97 -4.48
CA VAL A 58 20.98 -11.00 -4.19
C VAL A 58 21.76 -10.89 -5.49
#